data_AF-A0A7Z9Y5Z9-F1
#
_entry.id   AF-A0A7Z9Y5Z9-F1
#
_cell.length_a   1.000
_cell.length_b   1.000
_cell.length_c   1.000
_cell.angle_alpha   90.00
_cell.angle_beta   90.00
_cell.angle_gamma   90.00
#
_symmetry.space_group_name_H-M   'P 1'
#
loop_
_entity.id
_entity.type
_entity.pdbx_description
1 polymer ?
#
loop_
_entity_poly.entity_id
_entity_poly.type
_entity_poly.pdbx_seq_one_letter_code
_entity_poly.pdbx_strand_id
1 'polypeptide(L)'
;MTSSSPPEGDKPVDPRKLLRVLSELFSEEDMRTLCFGLQVQDPAVEYDGLPGRSKRDKARELIIFYSHRKRIGVLVAAIIDLRPNISWDDIKLEESDEDPTSTNITLPPGLTKPQDKSKTLIASKSFTLLIRLMSRPDMRDAVIAFQKDFEAASEQIALMNDYKLVHDLFQELENRYYLIFNDQRRLPDDDLAWDGIAINEPELQGKIRDLLNVARNATFETADARWTEQLKTIGENIRTAVEEYNYEKLKSGTTRLYRILNRYPSRINAQLVTAAGALRLDSLAEAMNIINNNLSEIDVTLDNMTEEIHNGATALSSLDEQLTALVKEHNAWQEVDDEIRRVKASLNRNIEELENSWFDLEPMTRDLVNGQQEEWAISLAQVTDKLDEALAEKGFVTVRRTFLRYQSQVGRRFRQVDLNLLTLCQELQRIGESLDLVLRQFHK
;
A
#
# COMPACT_ATOMS: atom_id res chain seq x y z
N MET A 1 40.40 -9.22 -9.64
CA MET A 1 39.06 -8.77 -10.03
C MET A 1 38.14 -9.11 -8.88
N THR A 2 37.88 -8.15 -8.01
CA THR A 2 36.96 -8.30 -6.88
C THR A 2 35.54 -8.30 -7.45
N SER A 3 34.83 -9.41 -7.27
CA SER A 3 33.40 -9.50 -7.58
C SER A 3 32.65 -8.54 -6.65
N SER A 4 32.22 -7.39 -7.17
CA SER A 4 31.30 -6.47 -6.49
C SER A 4 29.87 -7.03 -6.58
N SER A 5 29.64 -8.23 -6.03
CA SER A 5 28.28 -8.68 -5.75
C SER A 5 27.72 -7.86 -4.59
N PRO A 6 26.44 -7.43 -4.61
CA PRO A 6 25.83 -6.77 -3.47
C PRO A 6 25.92 -7.72 -2.25
N PRO A 7 26.57 -7.31 -1.14
CA PRO A 7 26.71 -8.16 0.03
C PRO A 7 25.36 -8.32 0.73
N GLU A 8 25.05 -9.57 1.07
CA GLU A 8 23.98 -10.00 1.99
C GLU A 8 24.09 -9.19 3.29
N GLY A 9 23.20 -8.21 3.48
CA GLY A 9 23.13 -7.45 4.72
C GLY A 9 22.03 -6.40 4.69
N ASP A 10 21.08 -6.54 5.62
CA ASP A 10 19.86 -5.75 5.87
C ASP A 10 20.06 -4.23 6.09
N LYS A 11 21.24 -3.66 5.83
CA LYS A 11 21.44 -2.23 6.09
C LYS A 11 20.63 -1.38 5.11
N PRO A 12 19.72 -0.53 5.59
CA PRO A 12 18.88 0.30 4.73
C PRO A 12 19.75 1.27 3.90
N VAL A 13 19.32 1.50 2.66
CA VAL A 13 19.95 2.46 1.73
C VAL A 13 19.67 3.88 2.22
N ASP A 14 20.68 4.74 2.29
CA ASP A 14 20.49 6.16 2.62
C ASP A 14 20.07 6.93 1.35
N PRO A 15 18.83 7.47 1.29
CA PRO A 15 18.37 8.24 0.13
C PRO A 15 19.25 9.47 -0.16
N ARG A 16 19.89 10.05 0.85
CA ARG A 16 20.77 11.23 0.69
C ARG A 16 22.08 10.86 0.03
N LYS A 17 22.70 9.76 0.46
CA LYS A 17 23.92 9.23 -0.17
C LYS A 17 23.64 8.77 -1.60
N LEU A 18 22.49 8.11 -1.83
CA LEU A 18 22.06 7.72 -3.17
C LEU A 18 21.84 8.94 -4.09
N LEU A 19 21.22 10.01 -3.59
CA LEU A 19 21.04 11.25 -4.34
C LEU A 19 22.38 11.90 -4.68
N ARG A 20 23.35 11.88 -3.75
CA ARG A 20 24.71 12.37 -3.98
C ARG A 20 25.37 11.59 -5.12
N VAL A 21 25.33 10.25 -5.07
CA VAL A 21 25.88 9.38 -6.12
C VAL A 21 25.27 9.70 -7.50
N LEU A 22 23.95 9.75 -7.60
CA LEU A 22 23.26 10.09 -8.86
C LEU A 22 23.54 11.53 -9.33
N SER A 23 23.71 12.47 -8.41
CA SER A 23 23.94 13.87 -8.77
C SER A 23 25.38 14.14 -9.21
N GLU A 24 26.35 13.48 -8.58
CA GLU A 24 27.78 13.75 -8.75
C GLU A 24 28.45 12.82 -9.75
N LEU A 25 28.07 11.53 -9.78
CA LEU A 25 28.78 10.51 -10.56
C LEU A 25 28.07 10.14 -11.88
N PHE A 26 26.82 10.55 -12.07
CA PHE A 26 26.07 10.30 -13.31
C PHE A 26 25.96 11.58 -14.12
N SER A 27 26.27 11.52 -15.41
CA SER A 27 25.91 12.57 -16.37
C SER A 27 24.39 12.53 -16.65
N GLU A 28 23.87 13.54 -17.36
CA GLU A 28 22.47 13.51 -17.78
C GLU A 28 22.17 12.35 -18.75
N GLU A 29 23.12 12.00 -19.61
CA GLU A 29 23.02 10.86 -20.52
C GLU A 29 23.05 9.52 -19.76
N ASP A 30 23.88 9.41 -18.73
CA ASP A 30 23.88 8.24 -17.84
C ASP A 30 22.54 8.09 -17.13
N MET A 31 21.92 9.20 -16.68
CA MET A 31 20.60 9.17 -16.05
C MET A 31 19.51 8.71 -17.02
N ARG A 32 19.56 9.14 -18.28
CA ARG A 32 18.64 8.66 -19.33
C ARG A 32 18.83 7.16 -19.58
N THR A 33 20.08 6.71 -19.67
CA THR A 33 20.43 5.30 -19.87
C THR A 33 19.96 4.45 -18.69
N LEU A 34 20.16 4.94 -17.46
CA LEU A 34 19.65 4.30 -16.25
C LEU A 34 18.12 4.17 -16.29
N CYS A 35 17.40 5.26 -16.58
CA CYS A 35 15.94 5.22 -16.67
C CYS A 35 15.45 4.28 -17.78
N PHE A 36 16.12 4.26 -18.94
CA PHE A 36 15.78 3.35 -20.04
C PHE A 36 15.95 1.88 -19.63
N GLY A 37 17.03 1.53 -18.93
CA GLY A 37 17.22 0.18 -18.39
C GLY A 37 16.17 -0.20 -17.34
N LEU A 38 15.72 0.77 -16.56
CA LEU A 38 14.64 0.61 -15.58
C LEU A 38 13.26 0.49 -16.25
N GLN A 39 13.05 1.12 -17.40
CA GLN A 39 11.77 1.14 -18.13
C GLN A 39 11.31 -0.25 -18.56
N VAL A 40 12.25 -1.20 -18.72
CA VAL A 40 11.94 -2.60 -19.01
C VAL A 40 11.15 -3.26 -17.87
N GLN A 41 11.42 -2.89 -16.62
CA GLN A 41 10.69 -3.41 -15.44
C GLN A 41 9.58 -2.47 -14.97
N ASP A 42 9.75 -1.17 -15.17
CA ASP A 42 8.80 -0.15 -14.77
C ASP A 42 8.53 0.80 -15.94
N PRO A 43 7.53 0.48 -16.80
CA PRO A 43 7.21 1.30 -17.97
C PRO A 43 6.91 2.78 -17.66
N ALA A 44 6.51 3.07 -16.42
CA ALA A 44 6.26 4.43 -15.92
C ALA A 44 7.54 5.26 -15.68
N VAL A 45 8.72 4.63 -15.65
CA VAL A 45 10.00 5.32 -15.44
C VAL A 45 10.54 5.85 -16.76
N GLU A 46 10.05 7.02 -17.15
CA GLU A 46 10.59 7.77 -18.29
C GLU A 46 11.35 8.99 -17.80
N TYR A 47 12.63 9.13 -18.16
CA TYR A 47 13.47 10.24 -17.68
C TYR A 47 12.84 11.61 -17.98
N ASP A 48 12.27 11.79 -19.18
CA ASP A 48 11.62 13.04 -19.57
C ASP A 48 10.27 13.26 -18.87
N GLY A 49 9.60 12.20 -18.43
CA GLY A 49 8.38 12.24 -17.63
C GLY A 49 8.61 12.54 -16.15
N LEU A 50 9.83 12.33 -15.62
CA LEU A 50 10.14 12.61 -14.21
C LEU A 50 9.99 14.12 -13.89
N PRO A 51 9.33 14.48 -12.78
CA PRO A 51 9.21 15.87 -12.37
C PRO A 51 10.57 16.51 -12.07
N GLY A 52 10.65 17.83 -12.24
CA GLY A 52 11.86 18.61 -11.98
C GLY A 52 12.56 19.10 -13.24
N ARG A 53 13.29 20.22 -13.11
CA ARG A 53 13.98 20.85 -14.24
C ARG A 53 15.46 20.47 -14.32
N SER A 54 16.08 20.22 -13.16
CA SER A 54 17.49 19.84 -13.11
C SER A 54 17.66 18.33 -13.01
N LYS A 55 18.83 17.82 -13.42
CA LYS A 55 19.24 16.42 -13.23
C LYS A 55 19.10 16.00 -11.76
N ARG A 56 19.45 16.87 -10.81
CA ARG A 56 19.35 16.61 -9.37
C ARG A 56 17.91 16.47 -8.91
N ASP A 57 16.99 17.31 -9.42
CA ASP A 57 15.57 17.18 -9.12
C ASP A 57 15.04 15.85 -9.64
N LYS A 58 15.36 15.49 -10.89
CA LYS A 58 14.94 14.22 -11.50
C LYS A 58 15.51 13.01 -10.75
N ALA A 59 16.77 13.05 -10.33
CA ALA A 59 17.37 12.02 -9.48
C ALA A 59 16.63 11.88 -8.14
N ARG A 60 16.24 13.00 -7.52
CA ARG A 60 15.43 12.98 -6.29
C ARG A 60 14.07 12.34 -6.54
N GLU A 61 13.37 12.72 -7.60
CA GLU A 61 12.06 12.13 -7.92
C GLU A 61 12.16 10.64 -8.25
N LEU A 62 13.24 10.19 -8.90
CA LEU A 62 13.51 8.77 -9.14
C LEU A 62 13.72 8.00 -7.83
N ILE A 63 14.47 8.56 -6.88
CA ILE A 63 14.65 7.95 -5.55
C ILE A 63 13.33 7.89 -4.79
N ILE A 64 12.54 8.98 -4.83
CA ILE A 64 11.21 9.02 -4.21
C ILE A 64 10.32 7.95 -4.83
N PHE A 65 10.31 7.82 -6.16
CA PHE A 65 9.53 6.83 -6.90
C PHE A 65 9.84 5.40 -6.43
N TYR A 66 11.12 5.02 -6.37
CA TYR A 66 11.52 3.67 -5.94
C TYR A 66 11.42 3.47 -4.42
N SER A 67 11.62 4.52 -3.61
CA SER A 67 11.50 4.46 -2.15
C SER A 67 10.04 4.27 -1.72
N HIS A 68 9.11 5.01 -2.32
CA HIS A 68 7.67 4.85 -2.05
C HIS A 68 7.18 3.45 -2.39
N ARG A 69 7.72 2.87 -3.46
CA ARG A 69 7.43 1.49 -3.86
C ARG A 69 8.21 0.42 -3.10
N LYS A 70 9.04 0.78 -2.12
CA LYS A 70 9.94 -0.16 -1.44
C LYS A 70 10.71 -1.04 -2.45
N ARG A 71 11.13 -0.44 -3.58
CA ARG A 71 11.92 -1.06 -4.66
C ARG A 71 13.31 -0.45 -4.77
N ILE A 72 13.81 0.14 -3.68
CA ILE A 72 15.08 0.89 -3.74
C ILE A 72 16.24 -0.03 -4.12
N GLY A 73 16.18 -1.32 -3.78
CA GLY A 73 17.18 -2.31 -4.17
C GLY A 73 17.33 -2.48 -5.68
N VAL A 74 16.21 -2.34 -6.42
CA VAL A 74 16.15 -2.45 -7.89
C VAL A 74 16.88 -1.27 -8.56
N LEU A 75 16.61 -0.04 -8.10
CA LEU A 75 17.33 1.16 -8.57
C LEU A 75 18.83 1.04 -8.30
N VAL A 76 19.15 0.63 -7.09
CA VAL A 76 20.50 0.46 -6.56
C VAL A 76 21.27 -0.60 -7.38
N ALA A 77 20.67 -1.76 -7.67
CA ALA A 77 21.28 -2.76 -8.55
C ALA A 77 21.53 -2.24 -9.98
N ALA A 78 20.63 -1.39 -10.52
CA ALA A 78 20.82 -0.82 -11.86
C ALA A 78 21.98 0.18 -11.90
N ILE A 79 22.19 0.90 -10.81
CA ILE A 79 23.33 1.81 -10.63
C ILE A 79 24.65 1.02 -10.64
N ILE A 80 24.73 -0.12 -9.95
CA ILE A 80 25.94 -0.98 -10.00
C ILE A 80 26.18 -1.47 -11.41
N ASP A 81 25.14 -1.98 -12.08
CA ASP A 81 25.30 -2.56 -13.42
C ASP A 81 25.86 -1.52 -14.41
N LEU A 82 25.40 -0.26 -14.33
CA LEU A 82 25.91 0.82 -15.19
C LEU A 82 27.27 1.36 -14.76
N ARG A 83 27.59 1.30 -13.45
CA ARG A 83 28.84 1.82 -12.86
C ARG A 83 29.42 0.83 -11.82
N PRO A 84 30.08 -0.26 -12.27
CA PRO A 84 30.58 -1.31 -11.37
C PRO A 84 31.65 -0.85 -10.36
N ASN A 85 32.23 0.34 -10.57
CA ASN A 85 33.28 0.92 -9.74
C ASN A 85 32.75 1.70 -8.52
N ILE A 86 31.43 1.91 -8.40
CA ILE A 86 30.85 2.60 -7.24
C ILE A 86 30.84 1.63 -6.05
N SER A 87 31.41 2.05 -4.91
CA SER A 87 31.42 1.21 -3.70
C SER A 87 30.06 1.22 -3.03
N TRP A 88 29.67 0.09 -2.44
CA TRP A 88 28.43 -0.04 -1.69
C TRP A 88 28.43 0.70 -0.37
N ASP A 89 29.60 0.85 0.22
CA ASP A 89 29.77 1.62 1.44
C ASP A 89 29.47 3.10 1.22
N ASP A 90 29.53 3.59 -0.03
CA ASP A 90 29.21 4.97 -0.38
C ASP A 90 27.70 5.28 -0.29
N ILE A 91 26.85 4.24 -0.23
CA ILE A 91 25.38 4.33 -0.36
C ILE A 91 24.62 3.86 0.91
N LYS A 92 25.24 3.04 1.77
CA LYS A 92 24.60 2.49 2.97
C LYS A 92 24.49 3.49 4.13
N LEU A 93 23.44 3.36 4.95
CA LEU A 93 23.37 4.00 6.25
C LEU A 93 24.45 3.45 7.18
N GLU A 94 25.23 4.35 7.80
CA GLU A 94 26.16 4.00 8.86
C GLU A 94 25.38 3.91 10.17
N GLU A 95 25.76 2.98 11.07
CA GLU A 95 25.09 2.81 12.37
C GLU A 95 25.16 4.07 13.26
N SER A 96 26.06 5.00 12.95
CA SER A 96 26.18 6.30 13.63
C SER A 96 25.26 7.39 13.09
N ASP A 97 24.57 7.17 11.97
CA ASP A 97 23.73 8.17 11.27
C ASP A 97 22.23 8.02 11.58
N GLU A 98 21.83 7.22 12.58
CA GLU A 98 20.42 7.11 12.97
C GLU A 98 19.86 8.46 13.43
N ASP A 99 18.91 8.98 12.65
CA ASP A 99 18.22 10.22 12.92
C ASP A 99 17.45 10.13 14.26
N PRO A 100 17.76 10.98 15.28
CA PRO A 100 17.12 10.93 16.59
C PRO A 100 15.60 11.14 16.56
N THR A 101 15.02 11.53 15.42
CA THR A 101 13.57 11.63 15.22
C THR A 101 12.89 10.31 14.79
N SER A 102 13.63 9.28 14.36
CA SER A 102 13.06 8.01 13.87
C SER A 102 12.53 7.08 14.99
N THR A 103 12.78 7.40 16.25
CA THR A 103 12.40 6.61 17.43
C THR A 103 10.99 6.90 17.99
N ASN A 104 10.22 7.82 17.39
CA ASN A 104 8.95 8.30 17.97
C ASN A 104 7.65 7.82 17.31
N ILE A 105 7.69 6.81 16.43
CA ILE A 105 6.47 6.08 16.04
C ILE A 105 6.48 4.72 16.74
N THR A 106 6.11 4.74 18.01
CA THR A 106 5.82 3.51 18.76
C THR A 106 4.50 2.95 18.24
N LEU A 107 4.56 2.04 17.27
CA LEU A 107 3.42 1.19 16.94
C LEU A 107 2.97 0.47 18.23
N PRO A 108 1.66 0.42 18.54
CA PRO A 108 1.18 -0.29 19.72
C PRO A 108 1.73 -1.72 19.78
N PRO A 109 2.33 -2.16 20.91
CA PRO A 109 2.83 -3.52 21.04
C PRO A 109 1.64 -4.49 21.00
N GLY A 110 1.58 -5.33 19.97
CA GLY A 110 0.50 -6.31 19.76
C GLY A 110 0.04 -6.46 18.31
N LEU A 111 0.55 -5.66 17.38
CA LEU A 111 0.15 -5.65 15.98
C LEU A 111 1.15 -6.47 15.14
N THR A 112 0.70 -7.63 14.67
CA THR A 112 1.43 -8.70 13.96
C THR A 112 2.37 -9.55 14.83
N LYS A 113 2.15 -10.88 14.80
CA LYS A 113 3.13 -11.83 15.35
C LYS A 113 4.40 -11.77 14.48
N PRO A 114 5.60 -11.87 15.05
CA PRO A 114 6.87 -11.88 14.29
C PRO A 114 7.00 -13.01 13.24
N GLN A 115 6.04 -13.92 13.16
CA GLN A 115 6.08 -15.12 12.34
C GLN A 115 5.97 -14.85 10.83
N ASP A 116 5.27 -13.79 10.42
CA ASP A 116 4.95 -13.59 8.99
C ASP A 116 6.12 -13.00 8.19
N LYS A 117 6.91 -12.11 8.80
CA LYS A 117 8.18 -11.59 8.24
C LYS A 117 9.16 -12.69 7.84
N SER A 118 9.08 -13.84 8.53
CA SER A 118 9.90 -15.00 8.22
C SER A 118 9.58 -15.59 6.84
N LYS A 119 8.32 -15.65 6.44
CA LYS A 119 7.90 -16.28 5.17
C LYS A 119 8.36 -15.48 3.97
N THR A 120 8.11 -14.17 3.99
CA THR A 120 8.55 -13.24 2.95
C THR A 120 10.07 -13.29 2.79
N LEU A 121 10.81 -13.30 3.89
CA LEU A 121 12.27 -13.41 3.85
C LEU A 121 12.74 -14.76 3.26
N ILE A 122 12.10 -15.87 3.62
CA ILE A 122 12.41 -17.19 3.08
C ILE A 122 12.16 -17.21 1.55
N ALA A 123 11.02 -16.69 1.10
CA ALA A 123 10.71 -16.56 -0.32
C ALA A 123 11.74 -15.68 -1.05
N SER A 124 12.03 -14.47 -0.57
CA SER A 124 13.04 -13.58 -1.18
C SER A 124 14.44 -14.22 -1.25
N LYS A 125 14.84 -14.98 -0.22
CA LYS A 125 16.12 -15.71 -0.22
C LYS A 125 16.18 -16.76 -1.33
N SER A 126 15.09 -17.50 -1.53
CA SER A 126 15.02 -18.50 -2.60
C SER A 126 15.18 -17.89 -4.01
N PHE A 127 14.62 -16.71 -4.28
CA PHE A 127 14.86 -15.98 -5.54
C PHE A 127 16.31 -15.49 -5.67
N THR A 128 16.92 -15.03 -4.57
CA THR A 128 18.34 -14.67 -4.55
C THR A 128 19.23 -15.87 -4.88
N LEU A 129 18.86 -17.06 -4.41
CA LEU A 129 19.54 -18.30 -4.74
C LEU A 129 19.35 -18.67 -6.21
N LEU A 130 18.14 -18.50 -6.77
CA LEU A 130 17.91 -18.70 -8.21
C LEU A 130 18.81 -17.81 -9.06
N ILE A 131 18.98 -16.53 -8.71
CA ILE A 131 19.91 -15.62 -9.40
C ILE A 131 21.33 -16.19 -9.45
N ARG A 132 21.82 -16.77 -8.35
CA ARG A 132 23.15 -17.39 -8.30
C ARG A 132 23.22 -18.61 -9.24
N LEU A 133 22.18 -19.45 -9.20
CA LEU A 133 22.09 -20.67 -10.00
C LEU A 133 21.94 -20.41 -11.50
N MET A 134 21.37 -19.28 -11.90
CA MET A 134 21.27 -18.85 -13.32
C MET A 134 22.63 -18.62 -14.01
N SER A 135 23.74 -18.66 -13.26
CA SER A 135 25.08 -18.74 -13.85
C SER A 135 25.34 -20.08 -14.56
N ARG A 136 24.54 -21.12 -14.26
CA ARG A 136 24.60 -22.42 -14.94
C ARG A 136 23.59 -22.47 -16.10
N PRO A 137 23.98 -22.93 -17.31
CA PRO A 137 23.09 -22.91 -18.48
C PRO A 137 21.81 -23.74 -18.34
N ASP A 138 21.90 -24.93 -17.76
CA ASP A 138 20.78 -25.83 -17.46
C ASP A 138 19.72 -25.15 -16.57
N MET A 139 20.18 -24.47 -15.51
CA MET A 139 19.30 -23.73 -14.61
C MET A 139 18.74 -22.48 -15.26
N ARG A 140 19.53 -21.78 -16.07
CA ARG A 140 19.05 -20.61 -16.81
C ARG A 140 17.88 -20.99 -17.72
N ASP A 141 17.98 -22.09 -18.45
CA ASP A 141 16.91 -22.57 -19.34
C ASP A 141 15.63 -22.94 -18.56
N ALA A 142 15.78 -23.62 -17.42
CA ALA A 142 14.65 -23.97 -16.56
C ALA A 142 13.94 -22.73 -15.99
N VAL A 143 14.70 -21.72 -15.57
CA VAL A 143 14.16 -20.48 -15.01
C VAL A 143 13.53 -19.59 -16.10
N ILE A 144 14.11 -19.55 -17.32
CA ILE A 144 13.55 -18.82 -18.48
C ILE A 144 12.14 -19.33 -18.84
N ALA A 145 11.87 -20.63 -18.68
CA ALA A 145 10.55 -21.21 -18.97
C ALA A 145 9.41 -20.54 -18.19
N PHE A 146 9.72 -19.94 -17.03
CA PHE A 146 8.78 -19.26 -16.13
C PHE A 146 8.93 -17.73 -16.12
N GLN A 147 9.68 -17.16 -17.06
CA GLN A 147 9.92 -15.71 -17.13
C GLN A 147 8.62 -14.90 -17.07
N LYS A 148 7.62 -15.29 -17.87
CA LYS A 148 6.32 -14.59 -17.92
C LYS A 148 5.55 -14.66 -16.60
N ASP A 149 5.68 -15.76 -15.86
CA ASP A 149 5.04 -15.90 -14.56
C ASP A 149 5.70 -14.98 -13.53
N PHE A 150 7.03 -14.85 -13.58
CA PHE A 150 7.76 -13.89 -12.74
C PHE A 150 7.43 -12.42 -13.07
N GLU A 151 7.34 -12.09 -14.36
CA GLU A 151 6.92 -10.76 -14.84
C GLU A 151 5.52 -10.43 -14.31
N ALA A 152 4.55 -11.31 -14.58
CA ALA A 152 3.17 -11.13 -14.16
C ALA A 152 3.04 -10.99 -12.63
N ALA A 153 3.74 -11.83 -11.85
CA ALA A 153 3.71 -11.74 -10.39
C ALA A 153 4.33 -10.42 -9.88
N SER A 154 5.47 -9.98 -10.43
CA SER A 154 6.12 -8.72 -10.02
C SER A 154 5.23 -7.50 -10.32
N GLU A 155 4.69 -7.44 -11.55
CA GLU A 155 3.77 -6.38 -11.97
C GLU A 155 2.52 -6.34 -11.08
N GLN A 156 1.95 -7.51 -10.77
CA GLN A 156 0.73 -7.61 -9.97
C GLN A 156 0.95 -7.23 -8.50
N ILE A 157 2.11 -7.56 -7.91
CA ILE A 157 2.53 -7.09 -6.58
C ILE A 157 2.64 -5.56 -6.57
N ALA A 158 3.31 -4.97 -7.56
CA ALA A 158 3.47 -3.53 -7.66
C ALA A 158 2.11 -2.81 -7.79
N LEU A 159 1.23 -3.34 -8.64
CA LEU A 159 -0.11 -2.80 -8.85
C LEU A 159 -0.97 -2.86 -7.58
N MET A 160 -0.92 -3.99 -6.85
CA MET A 160 -1.64 -4.16 -5.59
C MET A 160 -1.16 -3.16 -4.53
N ASN A 161 0.16 -2.96 -4.41
CA ASN A 161 0.75 -2.00 -3.49
C ASN A 161 0.35 -0.56 -3.84
N ASP A 162 0.33 -0.19 -5.13
CA ASP A 162 -0.12 1.12 -5.59
C ASP A 162 -1.60 1.36 -5.23
N TYR A 163 -2.50 0.38 -5.45
CA TYR A 163 -3.91 0.52 -5.04
C TYR A 163 -4.08 0.65 -3.53
N LYS A 164 -3.36 -0.14 -2.74
CA LYS A 164 -3.43 -0.06 -1.27
C LYS A 164 -2.95 1.31 -0.76
N LEU A 165 -1.87 1.85 -1.32
CA LEU A 165 -1.37 3.17 -0.95
C LEU A 165 -2.38 4.28 -1.28
N VAL A 166 -3.02 4.23 -2.46
CA VAL A 166 -4.08 5.18 -2.84
C VAL A 166 -5.27 5.08 -1.90
N HIS A 167 -5.70 3.86 -1.56
CA HIS A 167 -6.80 3.61 -0.63
C HIS A 167 -6.52 4.22 0.75
N ASP A 168 -5.32 4.06 1.28
CA ASP A 168 -4.96 4.54 2.61
C ASP A 168 -4.86 6.07 2.65
N LEU A 169 -4.32 6.67 1.59
CA LEU A 169 -4.32 8.12 1.43
C LEU A 169 -5.75 8.68 1.33
N PHE A 170 -6.70 7.94 0.76
CA PHE A 170 -8.12 8.33 0.81
C PHE A 170 -8.68 8.26 2.24
N GLN A 171 -8.36 7.23 3.02
CA GLN A 171 -8.80 7.15 4.43
C GLN A 171 -8.21 8.29 5.27
N GLU A 172 -6.93 8.62 5.07
CA GLU A 172 -6.30 9.76 5.74
C GLU A 172 -6.95 11.08 5.33
N LEU A 173 -7.25 11.25 4.03
CA LEU A 173 -7.94 12.43 3.52
C LEU A 173 -9.37 12.54 4.10
N GLU A 174 -10.07 11.42 4.26
CA GLU A 174 -11.39 11.37 4.89
C GLU A 174 -11.35 11.83 6.35
N ASN A 175 -10.34 11.40 7.12
CA ASN A 175 -10.16 11.84 8.49
C ASN A 175 -9.98 13.37 8.58
N ARG A 176 -9.17 13.95 7.69
CA ARG A 176 -8.97 15.41 7.61
C ARG A 176 -10.23 16.14 7.15
N TYR A 177 -10.95 15.57 6.20
CA TYR A 177 -12.23 16.09 5.74
C TYR A 177 -13.23 16.23 6.90
N TYR A 178 -13.37 15.21 7.77
CA TYR A 178 -14.34 15.28 8.87
C TYR A 178 -14.02 16.38 9.89
N LEU A 179 -12.75 16.71 10.12
CA LEU A 179 -12.37 17.82 11.01
C LEU A 179 -12.90 19.15 10.45
N ILE A 180 -12.63 19.43 9.18
CA ILE A 180 -13.11 20.64 8.49
C ILE A 180 -14.63 20.65 8.39
N PHE A 181 -15.25 19.52 8.05
CA PHE A 181 -16.70 19.41 7.92
C PHE A 181 -17.43 19.67 9.25
N ASN A 182 -16.91 19.18 10.37
CA ASN A 182 -17.50 19.40 11.68
C ASN A 182 -17.48 20.88 12.08
N ASP A 183 -16.37 21.58 11.86
CA ASP A 183 -16.30 23.02 12.11
C ASP A 183 -17.15 23.82 11.12
N GLN A 184 -17.16 23.44 9.83
CA GLN A 184 -18.01 24.04 8.81
C GLN A 184 -19.51 23.97 9.16
N ARG A 185 -19.95 22.97 9.93
CA ARG A 185 -21.36 22.86 10.39
C ARG A 185 -21.73 23.86 11.48
N ARG A 186 -20.75 24.47 12.16
CA ARG A 186 -20.97 25.52 13.17
C ARG A 186 -21.09 26.90 12.53
N LEU A 187 -20.74 27.03 11.24
CA LEU A 187 -20.85 28.26 10.47
C LEU A 187 -22.26 28.45 9.88
N PRO A 188 -22.72 29.72 9.75
CA PRO A 188 -22.00 30.97 10.07
C PRO A 188 -22.12 31.43 11.53
N ASP A 189 -22.74 30.63 12.41
CA ASP A 189 -23.11 31.09 13.77
C ASP A 189 -21.93 31.18 14.75
N ASP A 190 -20.78 30.60 14.41
CA ASP A 190 -19.60 30.48 15.26
C ASP A 190 -18.32 30.85 14.50
N ASP A 191 -17.92 32.12 14.57
CA ASP A 191 -16.73 32.63 13.86
C ASP A 191 -15.44 31.91 14.29
N LEU A 192 -15.34 31.38 15.51
CA LEU A 192 -14.17 30.62 15.99
C LEU A 192 -14.01 29.29 15.26
N ALA A 193 -15.06 28.80 14.57
CA ALA A 193 -14.94 27.62 13.73
C ALA A 193 -13.98 27.84 12.55
N TRP A 194 -13.79 29.08 12.08
CA TRP A 194 -12.79 29.38 11.04
C TRP A 194 -11.36 29.12 11.50
N ASP A 195 -11.04 29.30 12.78
CA ASP A 195 -9.69 29.00 13.31
C ASP A 195 -9.39 27.49 13.20
N GLY A 196 -10.36 26.66 13.58
CA GLY A 196 -10.27 25.20 13.44
C GLY A 196 -10.09 24.77 11.98
N ILE A 197 -10.87 25.38 11.07
CA ILE A 197 -10.75 25.13 9.63
C ILE A 197 -9.38 25.56 9.10
N ALA A 198 -8.90 26.75 9.46
CA ALA A 198 -7.63 27.30 9.00
C ALA A 198 -6.42 26.48 9.49
N ILE A 199 -6.51 25.87 10.68
CA ILE A 199 -5.48 24.95 11.19
C ILE A 199 -5.45 23.64 10.38
N ASN A 200 -6.60 23.09 10.03
CA ASN A 200 -6.70 21.77 9.39
C ASN A 200 -6.59 21.81 7.85
N GLU A 201 -6.89 22.95 7.21
CA GLU A 201 -6.84 23.10 5.75
C GLU A 201 -5.46 22.75 5.15
N PRO A 202 -4.32 23.21 5.70
CA PRO A 202 -3.01 22.89 5.12
C PRO A 202 -2.71 21.38 5.13
N GLU A 203 -3.14 20.68 6.18
CA GLU A 203 -2.98 19.22 6.26
C GLU A 203 -3.87 18.49 5.24
N LEU A 204 -5.10 18.97 5.02
CA LEU A 204 -5.96 18.48 3.94
C LEU A 204 -5.27 18.65 2.57
N GLN A 205 -4.69 19.81 2.30
CA GLN A 205 -3.95 20.06 1.05
C GLN A 205 -2.72 19.17 0.90
N GLY A 206 -2.03 18.90 2.01
CA GLY A 206 -0.94 17.93 2.06
C GLY A 206 -1.41 16.55 1.58
N LYS A 207 -2.50 16.03 2.15
CA LYS A 207 -3.05 14.72 1.78
C LYS A 207 -3.59 14.66 0.35
N ILE A 208 -4.22 15.73 -0.13
CA ILE A 208 -4.60 15.84 -1.55
C ILE A 208 -3.36 15.74 -2.44
N ARG A 209 -2.28 16.45 -2.11
CA ARG A 209 -1.04 16.42 -2.90
C ARG A 209 -0.38 15.04 -2.90
N ASP A 210 -0.31 14.39 -1.75
CA ASP A 210 0.25 13.04 -1.62
C ASP A 210 -0.53 12.05 -2.49
N LEU A 211 -1.86 12.08 -2.41
CA LEU A 211 -2.75 11.25 -3.20
C LEU A 211 -2.60 11.49 -4.71
N LEU A 212 -2.50 12.76 -5.14
CA LEU A 212 -2.29 13.12 -6.55
C LEU A 212 -0.91 12.68 -7.05
N ASN A 213 0.13 12.73 -6.21
CA ASN A 213 1.47 12.29 -6.57
C ASN A 213 1.52 10.78 -6.76
N VAL A 214 0.90 10.00 -5.86
CA VAL A 214 0.82 8.54 -6.00
C VAL A 214 0.01 8.18 -7.23
N ALA A 215 -1.18 8.76 -7.41
CA ALA A 215 -2.04 8.47 -8.55
C ALA A 215 -1.41 8.82 -9.91
N ARG A 216 -0.52 9.81 -9.97
CA ARG A 216 0.24 10.13 -11.20
C ARG A 216 1.27 9.08 -11.54
N ASN A 217 1.91 8.53 -10.51
CA ASN A 217 3.01 7.60 -10.68
C ASN A 217 2.55 6.14 -10.78
N ALA A 218 1.32 5.85 -10.35
CA ALA A 218 0.79 4.50 -10.25
C ALA A 218 0.61 3.83 -11.62
N THR A 219 0.75 2.51 -11.63
CA THR A 219 0.68 1.68 -12.85
C THR A 219 -0.74 1.34 -13.31
N PHE A 220 -1.78 1.78 -12.59
CA PHE A 220 -3.17 1.43 -12.94
C PHE A 220 -3.71 2.20 -14.15
N GLU A 221 -4.63 1.57 -14.90
CA GLU A 221 -5.21 2.10 -16.14
C GLU A 221 -5.80 3.51 -15.97
N THR A 222 -5.47 4.39 -16.91
CA THR A 222 -5.76 5.84 -16.96
C THR A 222 -7.24 6.22 -17.03
N ALA A 223 -8.15 5.24 -17.04
CA ALA A 223 -9.60 5.45 -17.11
C ALA A 223 -10.16 6.27 -15.93
N ASP A 224 -9.43 6.37 -14.82
CA ASP A 224 -9.84 7.11 -13.62
C ASP A 224 -9.14 8.50 -13.46
N ALA A 225 -8.41 9.02 -14.45
CA ALA A 225 -7.75 10.34 -14.36
C ALA A 225 -8.68 11.55 -14.14
N ARG A 226 -10.01 11.38 -14.21
CA ARG A 226 -10.96 12.46 -13.97
C ARG A 226 -11.04 12.87 -12.49
N TRP A 227 -10.90 11.93 -11.56
CA TRP A 227 -11.05 12.24 -10.14
C TRP A 227 -9.87 13.02 -9.59
N THR A 228 -8.68 12.82 -10.14
CA THR A 228 -7.46 13.55 -9.74
C THR A 228 -7.60 15.03 -10.08
N GLU A 229 -8.07 15.37 -11.29
CA GLU A 229 -8.32 16.78 -11.67
C GLU A 229 -9.46 17.40 -10.85
N GLN A 230 -10.53 16.63 -10.60
CA GLN A 230 -11.61 17.06 -9.71
C GLN A 230 -11.10 17.34 -8.30
N LEU A 231 -10.27 16.45 -7.74
CA LEU A 231 -9.74 16.58 -6.40
C LEU A 231 -8.81 17.79 -6.28
N LYS A 232 -7.96 18.03 -7.28
CA LYS A 232 -7.13 19.23 -7.36
C LYS A 232 -7.98 20.50 -7.34
N THR A 233 -8.98 20.57 -8.22
CA THR A 233 -9.91 21.72 -8.29
C THR A 233 -10.67 21.92 -6.98
N ILE A 234 -11.09 20.84 -6.32
CA ILE A 234 -11.78 20.89 -5.02
C ILE A 234 -10.85 21.43 -3.94
N GLY A 235 -9.60 20.95 -3.90
CA GLY A 235 -8.57 21.43 -2.98
C GLY A 235 -8.33 22.93 -3.12
N GLU A 236 -8.15 23.42 -4.34
CA GLU A 236 -7.99 24.86 -4.62
C GLU A 236 -9.22 25.67 -4.17
N ASN A 237 -10.43 25.19 -4.45
CA ASN A 237 -11.66 25.87 -4.03
C ASN A 237 -11.81 25.93 -2.50
N ILE A 238 -11.47 24.85 -1.78
CA ILE A 238 -11.49 24.84 -0.31
C ILE A 238 -10.47 25.84 0.23
N ARG A 239 -9.24 25.85 -0.29
CA ARG A 239 -8.20 26.78 0.12
C ARG A 239 -8.64 28.24 -0.02
N THR A 240 -9.10 28.62 -1.22
CA THR A 240 -9.59 29.97 -1.48
C THR A 240 -10.79 30.32 -0.60
N ALA A 241 -11.68 29.36 -0.31
CA ALA A 241 -12.79 29.59 0.60
C ALA A 241 -12.33 29.91 2.03
N VAL A 242 -11.26 29.27 2.50
CA VAL A 242 -10.66 29.53 3.81
C VAL A 242 -9.93 30.88 3.83
N GLU A 243 -9.15 31.20 2.80
CA GLU A 243 -8.46 32.49 2.66
C GLU A 243 -9.44 33.68 2.62
N GLU A 244 -10.60 33.50 1.97
CA GLU A 244 -11.63 34.53 1.82
C GLU A 244 -12.70 34.51 2.93
N TYR A 245 -12.62 33.59 3.91
CA TYR A 245 -13.68 33.35 4.91
C TYR A 245 -15.08 33.17 4.28
N ASN A 246 -15.14 32.49 3.14
CA ASN A 246 -16.35 32.34 2.34
C ASN A 246 -17.08 31.01 2.63
N TYR A 247 -18.11 31.09 3.48
CA TYR A 247 -18.89 29.92 3.91
C TYR A 247 -19.51 29.13 2.75
N GLU A 248 -20.13 29.79 1.78
CA GLU A 248 -20.83 29.11 0.67
C GLU A 248 -19.83 28.39 -0.25
N LYS A 249 -18.66 29.00 -0.53
CA LYS A 249 -17.59 28.32 -1.26
C LYS A 249 -17.06 27.12 -0.50
N LEU A 250 -16.84 27.24 0.82
CA LEU A 250 -16.36 26.15 1.65
C LEU A 250 -17.34 24.98 1.65
N LYS A 251 -18.63 25.26 1.92
CA LYS A 251 -19.72 24.27 1.90
C LYS A 251 -19.83 23.55 0.56
N SER A 252 -19.69 24.27 -0.55
CA SER A 252 -19.67 23.68 -1.89
C SER A 252 -18.46 22.77 -2.09
N GLY A 253 -17.26 23.23 -1.68
CA GLY A 253 -16.01 22.47 -1.74
C GLY A 253 -16.07 21.17 -0.93
N THR A 254 -16.47 21.25 0.35
CA THR A 254 -16.60 20.10 1.24
C THR A 254 -17.66 19.11 0.74
N THR A 255 -18.79 19.59 0.21
CA THR A 255 -19.81 18.71 -0.39
C THR A 255 -19.27 17.95 -1.61
N ARG A 256 -18.46 18.60 -2.45
CA ARG A 256 -17.84 17.94 -3.60
C ARG A 256 -16.76 16.95 -3.18
N LEU A 257 -15.95 17.29 -2.17
CA LEU A 257 -14.96 16.39 -1.59
C LEU A 257 -15.63 15.12 -1.03
N TYR A 258 -16.72 15.29 -0.28
CA TYR A 258 -17.50 14.18 0.27
C TYR A 258 -17.96 13.18 -0.81
N ARG A 259 -18.38 13.67 -1.98
CA ARG A 259 -18.77 12.80 -3.11
C ARG A 259 -17.61 11.96 -3.65
N ILE A 260 -16.39 12.48 -3.62
CA ILE A 260 -15.19 11.73 -3.99
C ILE A 260 -14.92 10.67 -2.91
N LEU A 261 -14.91 11.08 -1.64
CA LEU A 261 -14.63 10.19 -0.49
C LEU A 261 -15.65 9.07 -0.33
N ASN A 262 -16.91 9.27 -0.73
CA ASN A 262 -17.93 8.23 -0.70
C ASN A 262 -17.89 7.27 -1.90
N ARG A 263 -17.10 7.55 -2.94
CA ARG A 263 -17.14 6.78 -4.20
C ARG A 263 -15.85 6.08 -4.50
N TYR A 264 -14.72 6.77 -4.36
CA TYR A 264 -13.45 6.25 -4.84
C TYR A 264 -12.81 5.23 -3.91
N PRO A 265 -12.92 5.30 -2.57
CA PRO A 265 -12.39 4.24 -1.70
C PRO A 265 -12.89 2.85 -2.06
N SER A 266 -14.21 2.65 -2.17
CA SER A 266 -14.78 1.34 -2.55
C SER A 266 -14.38 0.90 -3.96
N ARG A 267 -14.24 1.84 -4.91
CA ARG A 267 -13.76 1.52 -6.27
C ARG A 267 -12.30 1.08 -6.27
N ILE A 268 -11.44 1.80 -5.55
CA ILE A 268 -10.02 1.43 -5.40
C ILE A 268 -9.90 0.10 -4.66
N ASN A 269 -10.73 -0.15 -3.64
CA ASN A 269 -10.80 -1.44 -2.97
C ASN A 269 -11.19 -2.58 -3.93
N ALA A 270 -12.21 -2.39 -4.78
CA ALA A 270 -12.59 -3.39 -5.76
C ALA A 270 -11.44 -3.71 -6.75
N GLN A 271 -10.65 -2.70 -7.13
CA GLN A 271 -9.45 -2.90 -7.95
C GLN A 271 -8.33 -3.62 -7.16
N LEU A 272 -8.13 -3.29 -5.89
CA LEU A 272 -7.21 -3.98 -5.00
C LEU A 272 -7.57 -5.48 -4.86
N VAL A 273 -8.84 -5.79 -4.65
CA VAL A 273 -9.35 -7.17 -4.57
C VAL A 273 -9.13 -7.92 -5.89
N THR A 274 -9.41 -7.27 -7.01
CA THR A 274 -9.17 -7.84 -8.35
C THR A 274 -7.68 -8.11 -8.57
N ALA A 275 -6.82 -7.16 -8.22
CA ALA A 275 -5.38 -7.27 -8.29
C ALA A 275 -4.84 -8.41 -7.41
N ALA A 276 -5.33 -8.54 -6.17
CA ALA A 276 -4.95 -9.63 -5.28
C ALA A 276 -5.41 -10.99 -5.80
N GLY A 277 -6.62 -11.10 -6.36
CA GLY A 277 -7.10 -12.34 -6.97
C GLY A 277 -6.34 -12.74 -8.24
N ALA A 278 -5.75 -11.78 -8.94
CA ALA A 278 -4.86 -12.02 -10.07
C ALA A 278 -3.42 -12.32 -9.65
N LEU A 279 -3.04 -12.03 -8.40
CA LEU A 279 -1.71 -12.32 -7.85
C LEU A 279 -1.60 -13.81 -7.52
N ARG A 280 -1.28 -14.61 -8.55
CA ARG A 280 -1.20 -16.08 -8.50
C ARG A 280 0.09 -16.58 -7.83
N LEU A 281 0.26 -16.34 -6.53
CA LEU A 281 1.45 -16.80 -5.79
C LEU A 281 1.55 -18.33 -5.73
N ASP A 282 0.41 -19.01 -5.78
CA ASP A 282 0.31 -20.47 -5.94
C ASP A 282 1.06 -20.98 -7.19
N SER A 283 0.92 -20.27 -8.30
CA SER A 283 1.51 -20.61 -9.60
C SER A 283 3.00 -20.32 -9.60
N LEU A 284 3.41 -19.27 -8.88
CA LEU A 284 4.82 -18.99 -8.61
C LEU A 284 5.47 -20.08 -7.74
N ALA A 285 4.76 -20.57 -6.72
CA ALA A 285 5.21 -21.69 -5.90
C ALA A 285 5.33 -22.99 -6.72
N GLU A 286 4.39 -23.25 -7.64
CA GLU A 286 4.47 -24.38 -8.58
C GLU A 286 5.71 -24.29 -9.49
N ALA A 287 5.96 -23.12 -10.08
CA ALA A 287 7.15 -22.86 -10.88
C ALA A 287 8.44 -23.12 -10.09
N MET A 288 8.51 -22.63 -8.86
CA MET A 288 9.65 -22.88 -7.97
C MET A 288 9.85 -24.37 -7.68
N ASN A 289 8.77 -25.13 -7.44
CA ASN A 289 8.85 -26.58 -7.22
C ASN A 289 9.32 -27.33 -8.47
N ILE A 290 8.90 -26.93 -9.67
CA ILE A 290 9.38 -27.52 -10.93
C ILE A 290 10.88 -27.27 -11.11
N ILE A 291 11.34 -26.03 -10.89
CA ILE A 291 12.77 -25.68 -10.95
C ILE A 291 13.56 -26.50 -9.92
N ASN A 292 13.01 -26.66 -8.72
CA ASN A 292 13.62 -27.44 -7.63
C ASN A 292 13.79 -28.92 -7.98
N ASN A 293 12.75 -29.53 -8.56
CA ASN A 293 12.79 -30.94 -8.96
C ASN A 293 13.85 -31.16 -10.04
N ASN A 294 13.92 -30.27 -11.04
CA ASN A 294 14.96 -30.33 -12.07
C ASN A 294 16.37 -30.24 -11.46
N LEU A 295 16.58 -29.37 -10.46
CA LEU A 295 17.87 -29.23 -9.76
C LEU A 295 18.27 -30.54 -9.06
N SER A 296 17.33 -31.17 -8.36
CA SER A 296 17.56 -32.40 -7.60
C SER A 296 17.92 -33.60 -8.49
N GLU A 297 17.41 -33.63 -9.73
CA GLU A 297 17.73 -34.68 -10.70
C GLU A 297 19.12 -34.51 -11.32
N ILE A 298 19.61 -33.27 -11.41
CA ILE A 298 20.88 -32.95 -12.09
C ILE A 298 22.08 -33.12 -11.14
N ASP A 299 21.97 -32.72 -9.87
CA ASP A 299 23.14 -32.61 -8.99
C ASP A 299 22.81 -32.80 -7.50
N VAL A 300 23.09 -34.00 -6.98
CA VAL A 300 22.91 -34.35 -5.55
C VAL A 300 23.77 -33.50 -4.61
N THR A 301 24.83 -32.83 -5.10
CA THR A 301 25.65 -31.96 -4.24
C THR A 301 24.96 -30.65 -3.86
N LEU A 302 23.79 -30.36 -4.45
CA LEU A 302 22.99 -29.16 -4.21
C LEU A 302 21.83 -29.36 -3.23
N ASP A 303 21.82 -30.43 -2.43
CA ASP A 303 20.74 -30.77 -1.50
C ASP A 303 20.30 -29.58 -0.61
N ASN A 304 21.25 -28.84 -0.03
CA ASN A 304 20.94 -27.66 0.80
C ASN A 304 20.25 -26.54 0.00
N MET A 305 20.64 -26.34 -1.27
CA MET A 305 20.02 -25.33 -2.13
C MET A 305 18.61 -25.75 -2.56
N THR A 306 18.43 -27.04 -2.80
CA THR A 306 17.14 -27.67 -3.11
C THR A 306 16.16 -27.47 -1.96
N GLU A 307 16.63 -27.67 -0.71
CA GLU A 307 15.81 -27.42 0.48
C GLU A 307 15.41 -25.94 0.62
N GLU A 308 16.33 -25.00 0.37
CA GLU A 308 16.03 -23.56 0.43
C GLU A 308 15.00 -23.12 -0.62
N ILE A 309 15.08 -23.64 -1.86
CA ILE A 309 14.10 -23.36 -2.92
C ILE A 309 12.74 -23.95 -2.55
N HIS A 310 12.69 -25.17 -2.04
CA HIS A 310 11.45 -25.81 -1.59
C HIS A 310 10.78 -25.05 -0.43
N ASN A 311 11.58 -24.59 0.54
CA ASN A 311 11.11 -23.75 1.63
C ASN A 311 10.55 -22.41 1.11
N GLY A 312 11.20 -21.83 0.08
CA GLY A 312 10.69 -20.66 -0.64
C GLY A 312 9.32 -20.88 -1.27
N ALA A 313 9.14 -21.99 -2.00
CA ALA A 313 7.87 -22.37 -2.60
C ALA A 313 6.76 -22.55 -1.54
N THR A 314 7.05 -23.24 -0.44
CA THR A 314 6.12 -23.43 0.68
C THR A 314 5.73 -22.09 1.33
N ALA A 315 6.70 -21.18 1.48
CA ALA A 315 6.45 -19.85 2.02
C ALA A 315 5.52 -19.04 1.11
N LEU A 316 5.67 -19.13 -0.22
CA LEU A 316 4.79 -18.48 -1.19
C LEU A 316 3.35 -18.99 -1.11
N SER A 317 3.14 -20.31 -1.07
CA SER A 317 1.79 -20.89 -0.90
C SER A 317 1.13 -20.39 0.39
N SER A 318 1.89 -20.28 1.48
CA SER A 318 1.33 -19.78 2.74
C SER A 318 1.02 -18.27 2.71
N LEU A 319 1.80 -17.49 1.97
CA LEU A 319 1.52 -16.07 1.75
C LEU A 319 0.27 -15.88 0.87
N ASP A 320 0.04 -16.75 -0.11
CA ASP A 320 -1.17 -16.77 -0.94
C ASP A 320 -2.45 -16.96 -0.11
N GLU A 321 -2.46 -17.99 0.75
CA GLU A 321 -3.56 -18.26 1.67
C GLU A 321 -3.83 -17.07 2.60
N GLN A 322 -2.76 -16.48 3.13
CA GLN A 322 -2.85 -15.34 4.04
C GLN A 322 -3.39 -14.08 3.34
N LEU A 323 -2.90 -13.79 2.12
CA LEU A 323 -3.38 -12.67 1.32
C LEU A 323 -4.85 -12.84 0.98
N THR A 324 -5.23 -14.02 0.49
CA THR A 324 -6.62 -14.35 0.14
C THR A 324 -7.55 -14.17 1.33
N ALA A 325 -7.16 -14.66 2.52
CA ALA A 325 -7.94 -14.51 3.73
C ALA A 325 -8.07 -13.03 4.16
N LEU A 326 -6.98 -12.27 4.16
CA LEU A 326 -6.99 -10.85 4.57
C LEU A 326 -7.77 -9.96 3.60
N VAL A 327 -7.63 -10.17 2.29
CA VAL A 327 -8.37 -9.41 1.27
C VAL A 327 -9.86 -9.69 1.38
N LYS A 328 -10.25 -10.96 1.59
CA LYS A 328 -11.64 -11.33 1.83
C LYS A 328 -12.21 -10.66 3.08
N GLU A 329 -11.47 -10.72 4.20
CA GLU A 329 -11.90 -10.09 5.46
C GLU A 329 -12.00 -8.56 5.29
N HIS A 330 -11.01 -7.94 4.66
CA HIS A 330 -10.97 -6.50 4.39
C HIS A 330 -12.17 -6.05 3.56
N ASN A 331 -12.46 -6.74 2.45
CA ASN A 331 -13.58 -6.41 1.59
C ASN A 331 -14.92 -6.49 2.33
N ALA A 332 -15.10 -7.52 3.16
CA ALA A 332 -16.33 -7.65 3.95
C ALA A 332 -16.48 -6.50 4.99
N TRP A 333 -15.39 -6.07 5.62
CA TRP A 333 -15.44 -4.88 6.49
C TRP A 333 -15.69 -3.58 5.73
N GLN A 334 -15.16 -3.44 4.51
CA GLN A 334 -15.42 -2.28 3.64
C GLN A 334 -16.92 -2.19 3.29
N GLU A 335 -17.57 -3.31 2.99
CA GLU A 335 -19.02 -3.36 2.72
C GLU A 335 -19.83 -2.89 3.94
N VAL A 336 -19.49 -3.35 5.15
CA VAL A 336 -20.12 -2.90 6.39
C VAL A 336 -19.88 -1.40 6.62
N ASP A 337 -18.66 -0.90 6.39
CA ASP A 337 -18.34 0.52 6.57
C ASP A 337 -19.09 1.41 5.57
N ASP A 338 -19.21 0.99 4.31
CA ASP A 338 -19.97 1.70 3.27
C ASP A 338 -21.45 1.86 3.67
N GLU A 339 -22.07 0.79 4.17
CA GLU A 339 -23.44 0.83 4.67
C GLU A 339 -23.59 1.71 5.92
N ILE A 340 -22.63 1.65 6.86
CA ILE A 340 -22.60 2.53 8.03
C ILE A 340 -22.51 4.00 7.59
N ARG A 341 -21.70 4.35 6.59
CA ARG A 341 -21.56 5.72 6.06
C ARG A 341 -22.88 6.21 5.47
N ARG A 342 -23.56 5.36 4.68
CA ARG A 342 -24.87 5.67 4.08
C ARG A 342 -25.89 6.03 5.16
N VAL A 343 -26.04 5.18 6.18
CA VAL A 343 -27.01 5.36 7.26
C VAL A 343 -26.65 6.54 8.18
N LYS A 344 -25.37 6.76 8.46
CA LYS A 344 -24.94 7.86 9.34
C LYS A 344 -25.35 9.24 8.82
N ALA A 345 -25.43 9.41 7.49
CA ALA A 345 -25.84 10.68 6.88
C ALA A 345 -27.28 11.09 7.25
N SER A 346 -28.19 10.11 7.39
CA SER A 346 -29.61 10.32 7.71
C SER A 346 -29.92 10.26 9.21
N LEU A 347 -29.08 9.58 10.01
CA LEU A 347 -29.30 9.34 11.44
C LEU A 347 -29.51 10.62 12.29
N ASN A 348 -29.05 11.77 11.82
CA ASN A 348 -29.28 13.05 12.50
C ASN A 348 -30.75 13.52 12.41
N ARG A 349 -31.56 12.97 11.50
CA ARG A 349 -32.94 13.39 11.26
C ARG A 349 -33.96 12.39 11.82
N ASN A 350 -33.75 11.10 11.59
CA ASN A 350 -34.60 10.01 12.06
C ASN A 350 -33.80 8.69 12.13
N ILE A 351 -34.43 7.62 12.63
CA ILE A 351 -33.85 6.26 12.70
C ILE A 351 -34.35 5.33 11.60
N GLU A 352 -35.28 5.77 10.77
CA GLU A 352 -35.96 4.93 9.77
C GLU A 352 -34.97 4.31 8.77
N GLU A 353 -33.99 5.09 8.29
CA GLU A 353 -32.95 4.56 7.41
C GLU A 353 -32.08 3.51 8.10
N LEU A 354 -31.80 3.68 9.39
CA LEU A 354 -31.06 2.69 10.17
C LEU A 354 -31.91 1.43 10.36
N GLU A 355 -33.19 1.54 10.72
CA GLU A 355 -34.10 0.40 10.84
C GLU A 355 -34.16 -0.42 9.55
N ASN A 356 -34.29 0.25 8.40
CA ASN A 356 -34.33 -0.41 7.10
C ASN A 356 -33.00 -1.10 6.76
N SER A 357 -31.88 -0.43 7.02
CA SER A 357 -30.55 -0.94 6.68
C SER A 357 -30.01 -1.95 7.69
N TRP A 358 -30.58 -1.99 8.90
CA TRP A 358 -30.18 -2.92 9.95
C TRP A 358 -30.44 -4.38 9.54
N PHE A 359 -31.47 -4.62 8.73
CA PHE A 359 -31.77 -5.93 8.15
C PHE A 359 -30.57 -6.50 7.37
N ASP A 360 -29.77 -5.65 6.73
CA ASP A 360 -28.57 -6.05 5.99
C ASP A 360 -27.30 -5.95 6.85
N LEU A 361 -27.15 -4.87 7.63
CA LEU A 361 -25.96 -4.61 8.45
C LEU A 361 -25.74 -5.64 9.58
N GLU A 362 -26.83 -6.09 10.21
CA GLU A 362 -26.77 -7.07 11.30
C GLU A 362 -26.20 -8.41 10.84
N PRO A 363 -26.73 -9.08 9.79
CA PRO A 363 -26.19 -10.36 9.33
C PRO A 363 -24.77 -10.23 8.79
N MET A 364 -24.45 -9.15 8.05
CA MET A 364 -23.08 -8.91 7.58
C MET A 364 -22.08 -8.89 8.74
N THR A 365 -22.44 -8.23 9.85
CA THR A 365 -21.57 -8.16 11.02
C THR A 365 -21.54 -9.49 11.78
N ARG A 366 -22.68 -10.17 11.92
CA ARG A 366 -22.78 -11.49 12.55
C ARG A 366 -21.87 -12.50 11.87
N ASP A 367 -21.86 -12.53 10.54
CA ASP A 367 -21.02 -13.44 9.77
C ASP A 367 -19.53 -13.21 10.04
N LEU A 368 -19.12 -11.95 10.24
CA LEU A 368 -17.73 -11.59 10.54
C LEU A 368 -17.29 -11.94 11.97
N VAL A 369 -18.22 -11.96 12.93
CA VAL A 369 -17.92 -12.31 14.33
C VAL A 369 -18.21 -13.78 14.65
N ASN A 370 -18.92 -14.50 13.78
CA ASN A 370 -19.34 -15.87 14.04
C ASN A 370 -18.13 -16.81 14.20
N GLY A 371 -18.13 -17.63 15.26
CA GLY A 371 -17.04 -18.54 15.59
C GLY A 371 -15.78 -17.89 16.17
N GLN A 372 -15.68 -16.57 16.15
CA GLN A 372 -14.53 -15.83 16.70
C GLN A 372 -14.61 -15.79 18.24
N GLN A 373 -13.47 -16.04 18.88
CA GLN A 373 -13.35 -16.08 20.35
C GLN A 373 -12.57 -14.90 20.92
N GLU A 374 -12.09 -13.98 20.08
CA GLU A 374 -11.33 -12.84 20.56
C GLU A 374 -12.25 -11.81 21.24
N GLU A 375 -11.68 -11.07 22.19
CA GLU A 375 -12.40 -10.05 22.97
C GLU A 375 -13.11 -9.01 22.09
N TRP A 376 -12.50 -8.62 20.97
CA TRP A 376 -13.07 -7.65 20.04
C TRP A 376 -14.38 -8.16 19.41
N ALA A 377 -14.44 -9.45 19.04
CA ALA A 377 -15.59 -10.07 18.40
C ALA A 377 -16.75 -10.24 19.38
N ILE A 378 -16.45 -10.69 20.60
CA ILE A 378 -17.43 -10.79 21.69
C ILE A 378 -18.01 -9.42 22.01
N SER A 379 -17.16 -8.40 22.12
CA SER A 379 -17.58 -7.02 22.40
C SER A 379 -18.47 -6.45 21.30
N LEU A 380 -18.12 -6.71 20.03
CA LEU A 380 -18.91 -6.28 18.88
C LEU A 380 -20.27 -6.99 18.82
N ALA A 381 -20.30 -8.31 19.00
CA ALA A 381 -21.56 -9.07 19.07
C ALA A 381 -22.50 -8.53 20.15
N GLN A 382 -21.99 -8.24 21.34
CA GLN A 382 -22.78 -7.64 22.43
C GLN A 382 -23.32 -6.25 22.10
N VAL A 383 -22.57 -5.44 21.33
CA VAL A 383 -23.04 -4.11 20.91
C VAL A 383 -24.07 -4.22 19.79
N THR A 384 -23.92 -5.20 18.89
CA THR A 384 -24.92 -5.57 17.88
C THR A 384 -26.23 -5.99 18.54
N ASP A 385 -26.20 -6.88 19.54
CA ASP A 385 -27.39 -7.31 20.31
C ASP A 385 -28.11 -6.12 20.96
N LYS A 386 -27.35 -5.23 21.59
CA LYS A 386 -27.90 -4.02 22.23
C LYS A 386 -28.50 -3.03 21.23
N LEU A 387 -27.98 -2.98 20.01
CA LEU A 387 -28.52 -2.12 18.97
C LEU A 387 -29.85 -2.67 18.47
N ASP A 388 -29.94 -3.99 18.30
CA ASP A 388 -31.18 -4.70 17.96
C ASP A 388 -32.29 -4.44 19.00
N GLU A 389 -31.97 -4.63 20.28
CA GLU A 389 -32.88 -4.31 21.40
C GLU A 389 -33.31 -2.82 21.37
N ALA A 390 -32.38 -1.90 21.16
CA ALA A 390 -32.68 -0.47 21.14
C ALA A 390 -33.59 -0.07 19.97
N LEU A 391 -33.45 -0.72 18.81
CA LEU A 391 -34.30 -0.49 17.64
C LEU A 391 -35.73 -0.99 17.91
N ALA A 392 -35.90 -2.11 18.61
CA ALA A 392 -37.22 -2.61 19.00
C ALA A 392 -37.97 -1.66 19.96
N GLU A 393 -37.26 -1.01 20.88
CA GLU A 393 -37.83 -0.05 21.84
C GLU A 393 -38.12 1.35 21.25
N LYS A 394 -37.62 1.64 20.03
CA LYS A 394 -37.81 2.90 19.29
C LYS A 394 -37.36 4.17 20.00
N GLY A 395 -36.41 4.07 20.92
CA GLY A 395 -35.81 5.21 21.62
C GLY A 395 -34.72 5.91 20.80
N PHE A 396 -35.04 7.01 20.09
CA PHE A 396 -34.10 7.72 19.19
C PHE A 396 -32.71 7.98 19.80
N VAL A 397 -32.66 8.50 21.02
CA VAL A 397 -31.39 8.84 21.70
C VAL A 397 -30.57 7.59 22.02
N THR A 398 -31.23 6.53 22.50
CA THR A 398 -30.60 5.25 22.83
C THR A 398 -30.06 4.59 21.56
N VAL A 399 -30.88 4.48 20.52
CA VAL A 399 -30.48 3.93 19.20
C VAL A 399 -29.26 4.67 18.66
N ARG A 400 -29.31 6.01 18.61
CA ARG A 400 -28.20 6.82 18.09
C ARG A 400 -26.92 6.58 18.89
N ARG A 401 -26.98 6.54 20.23
CA ARG A 401 -25.82 6.31 21.08
C ARG A 401 -25.24 4.91 20.87
N THR A 402 -26.08 3.89 20.80
CA THR A 402 -25.65 2.50 20.60
C THR A 402 -25.07 2.31 19.19
N PHE A 403 -25.67 2.90 18.16
CA PHE A 403 -25.14 2.90 16.80
C PHE A 403 -23.76 3.55 16.70
N LEU A 404 -23.52 4.69 17.35
CA LEU A 404 -22.19 5.30 17.34
C LEU A 404 -21.13 4.43 18.03
N ARG A 405 -21.52 3.66 19.06
CA ARG A 405 -20.63 2.68 19.69
C ARG A 405 -20.35 1.50 18.76
N TYR A 406 -21.38 0.96 18.11
CA TYR A 406 -21.27 -0.06 17.07
C TYR A 406 -20.30 0.38 15.96
N GLN A 407 -20.54 1.55 15.36
CA GLN A 407 -19.67 2.16 14.36
C GLN A 407 -18.22 2.27 14.86
N SER A 408 -18.02 2.72 16.11
CA SER A 408 -16.67 2.85 16.65
C SER A 408 -15.94 1.52 16.76
N GLN A 409 -16.64 0.43 17.10
CA GLN A 409 -16.05 -0.91 17.20
C GLN A 409 -15.77 -1.50 15.82
N VAL A 410 -16.72 -1.40 14.88
CA VAL A 410 -16.53 -1.79 13.47
C VAL A 410 -15.32 -1.05 12.89
N GLY A 411 -15.28 0.28 13.00
CA GLY A 411 -14.17 1.09 12.48
C GLY A 411 -12.83 0.84 13.18
N ARG A 412 -12.80 0.31 14.41
CA ARG A 412 -11.54 -0.17 15.03
C ARG A 412 -11.08 -1.48 14.41
N ARG A 413 -11.98 -2.46 14.25
CA ARG A 413 -11.62 -3.75 13.64
C ARG A 413 -11.24 -3.56 12.17
N PHE A 414 -12.00 -2.77 11.42
CA PHE A 414 -11.69 -2.52 10.01
C PHE A 414 -10.29 -1.90 9.84
N ARG A 415 -9.95 -0.86 10.62
CA ARG A 415 -8.59 -0.29 10.62
C ARG A 415 -7.50 -1.31 10.96
N GLN A 416 -7.78 -2.27 11.83
CA GLN A 416 -6.83 -3.32 12.16
C GLN A 416 -6.56 -4.24 10.96
N VAL A 417 -7.63 -4.69 10.30
CA VAL A 417 -7.53 -5.55 9.11
C VAL A 417 -6.84 -4.80 7.97
N ASP A 418 -7.19 -3.53 7.79
CA ASP A 418 -6.58 -2.63 6.80
C ASP A 418 -5.06 -2.46 7.02
N LEU A 419 -4.62 -2.28 8.27
CA LEU A 419 -3.21 -2.21 8.63
C LEU A 419 -2.47 -3.54 8.41
N ASN A 420 -3.12 -4.67 8.72
CA ASN A 420 -2.55 -5.99 8.47
C ASN A 420 -2.35 -6.22 6.96
N LEU A 421 -3.34 -5.86 6.14
CA LEU A 421 -3.26 -5.96 4.69
C LEU A 421 -2.17 -5.02 4.12
N LEU A 422 -2.08 -3.78 4.61
CA LEU A 422 -0.99 -2.87 4.23
C LEU A 422 0.38 -3.48 4.53
N THR A 423 0.54 -4.06 5.72
CA THR A 423 1.80 -4.68 6.13
C THR A 423 2.15 -5.84 5.20
N LEU A 424 1.19 -6.71 4.88
CA LEU A 424 1.42 -7.83 3.96
C LEU A 424 1.75 -7.35 2.54
N CYS A 425 1.08 -6.32 2.02
CA CYS A 425 1.41 -5.74 0.71
C CYS A 425 2.85 -5.20 0.69
N GLN A 426 3.28 -4.51 1.75
CA GLN A 426 4.66 -4.01 1.89
C GLN A 426 5.69 -5.13 2.00
N GLU A 427 5.31 -6.26 2.61
CA GLU A 427 6.17 -7.44 2.67
C GLU A 427 6.27 -8.12 1.30
N LEU A 428 5.15 -8.38 0.63
CA LEU A 428 5.12 -8.93 -0.73
C LEU A 428 5.94 -8.09 -1.72
N GLN A 429 6.01 -6.78 -1.51
CA GLN A 429 6.84 -5.90 -2.31
C GLN A 429 8.34 -6.29 -2.33
N ARG A 430 8.86 -6.91 -1.26
CA ARG A 430 10.23 -7.46 -1.20
C ARG A 430 10.40 -8.70 -2.08
N ILE A 431 9.34 -9.49 -2.21
CA ILE A 431 9.30 -10.59 -3.18
C ILE A 431 9.30 -10.02 -4.59
N GLY A 432 8.48 -8.99 -4.86
CA GLY A 432 8.52 -8.25 -6.13
C GLY A 432 9.93 -7.75 -6.49
N GLU A 433 10.63 -7.10 -5.54
CA GLU A 433 12.03 -6.71 -5.73
C GLU A 433 12.94 -7.89 -6.11
N SER A 434 12.74 -9.04 -5.47
CA SER A 434 13.55 -10.23 -5.72
C SER A 434 13.27 -10.82 -7.11
N LEU A 435 12.01 -10.80 -7.54
CA LEU A 435 11.60 -11.20 -8.89
C LEU A 435 12.20 -10.28 -9.95
N ASP A 436 12.20 -8.96 -9.74
CA ASP A 436 12.84 -8.02 -10.67
C ASP A 436 14.33 -8.30 -10.86
N LEU A 437 15.02 -8.67 -9.78
CA LEU A 437 16.42 -9.04 -9.84
C LEU A 437 16.67 -10.34 -10.61
N VAL A 438 15.75 -11.31 -10.53
CA VAL A 438 15.75 -12.52 -11.37
C VAL A 438 15.53 -12.13 -12.84
N LEU A 439 14.51 -11.30 -13.12
CA LEU A 439 14.15 -10.87 -14.47
C LEU A 439 15.31 -10.16 -15.19
N ARG A 440 16.10 -9.37 -14.46
CA ARG A 440 17.32 -8.74 -14.99
C ARG A 440 18.36 -9.71 -15.50
N GLN A 441 18.45 -10.91 -14.92
CA GLN A 441 19.42 -11.91 -15.38
C GLN A 441 19.08 -12.47 -16.76
N PHE A 442 17.82 -12.36 -17.22
CA PHE A 442 17.45 -12.80 -18.56
C PHE A 442 18.05 -11.92 -19.67
N HIS A 443 18.34 -10.65 -19.36
CA HIS A 443 18.89 -9.68 -20.30
C HIS A 443 20.42 -9.57 -20.28
N LYS A 444 21.09 -10.30 -19.39
CA LYS A 444 22.56 -10.41 -19.31
C LYS A 444 23.05 -11.60 -20.13
#